data_AF-A0A093FCL5-F1
#
_entry.id   AF-A0A093FCL5-F1
#
_cell.length_a   1.000
_cell.length_b   1.000
_cell.length_c   1.000
_cell.angle_alpha   90.00
_cell.angle_beta   90.00
_cell.angle_gamma   90.00
#
_symmetry.space_group_name_H-M   'P 1'
#
loop_
_entity.id
_entity.type
_entity.pdbx_description
1 polymer ?
#
loop_
_entity_poly.entity_id
_entity_poly.type
_entity_poly.pdbx_seq_one_letter_code
_entity_poly.pdbx_strand_id
1 'polypeptide(L)'
;ISHARLWDTTEVAPRREHYCPVLFEDLIHLCRLMSMKYPSLTKRMLARNYKIAATWERESILLQVRGLNGILMNSMAPIPPVASKEEILATEEHVLETFYPISPTIDLQEVNVYKELNDTGFKDGYPYSHPHTLFFLESANIRPNRFRPEQLRAKMLMFAFGNALAKAKVLYGNDPKVLEQPIVVQSVGTDGQLFQFMVFQLNTTDLVSSDGIKNLVWIDSDQNLYEKAQCIPEVKKRVVMKPAGIYGFQPDTFKKFLALYLHGTV
;
A
#
# COMPACT_ATOMS: atom_id res chain seq x y z
N ILE A 1 -17.39 -2.22 -10.46
CA ILE A 1 -17.86 -3.27 -9.52
C ILE A 1 -18.67 -4.34 -10.24
N SER A 2 -19.86 -4.03 -10.80
CA SER A 2 -20.68 -5.05 -11.48
C SER A 2 -19.96 -5.75 -12.64
N HIS A 3 -19.18 -5.00 -13.42
CA HIS A 3 -18.28 -5.54 -14.45
C HIS A 3 -17.41 -6.68 -13.90
N ALA A 4 -16.46 -6.37 -13.02
CA ALA A 4 -15.57 -7.34 -12.40
C ALA A 4 -16.28 -8.50 -11.67
N ARG A 5 -17.44 -8.26 -11.05
CA ARG A 5 -18.13 -9.23 -10.17
C ARG A 5 -19.20 -10.07 -10.85
N LEU A 6 -19.71 -9.68 -12.01
CA LEU A 6 -20.87 -10.33 -12.65
C LEU A 6 -20.70 -10.52 -14.16
N TRP A 7 -19.98 -9.64 -14.86
CA TRP A 7 -20.06 -9.58 -16.34
C TRP A 7 -18.74 -9.86 -17.06
N ASP A 8 -17.61 -9.79 -16.34
CA ASP A 8 -16.28 -9.94 -16.94
C ASP A 8 -15.98 -11.37 -17.42
N THR A 9 -16.61 -12.39 -16.82
CA THR A 9 -16.44 -13.79 -17.20
C THR A 9 -17.75 -14.47 -17.55
N THR A 10 -17.68 -15.59 -18.26
CA THR A 10 -18.83 -16.49 -18.48
C THR A 10 -19.24 -17.28 -17.24
N GLU A 11 -18.39 -17.34 -16.20
CA GLU A 11 -18.72 -17.97 -14.93
C GLU A 11 -19.81 -17.18 -14.18
N VAL A 12 -20.74 -17.91 -13.54
CA VAL A 12 -21.87 -17.30 -12.81
C VAL A 12 -21.39 -16.43 -11.64
N ALA A 13 -20.30 -16.82 -10.97
CA ALA A 13 -19.71 -16.08 -9.86
C ALA A 13 -18.19 -16.08 -10.03
N PRO A 14 -17.60 -15.01 -10.60
CA PRO A 14 -16.16 -14.90 -10.78
C PRO A 14 -15.42 -15.10 -9.45
N ARG A 15 -14.29 -15.80 -9.53
CA ARG A 15 -13.43 -16.06 -8.37
C ARG A 15 -12.67 -14.80 -7.94
N ARG A 16 -12.22 -14.76 -6.68
CA ARG A 16 -11.49 -13.61 -6.11
C ARG A 16 -10.18 -13.33 -6.82
N GLU A 17 -9.48 -14.39 -7.22
CA GLU A 17 -8.24 -14.28 -7.99
C GLU A 17 -8.44 -13.51 -9.30
N HIS A 18 -9.67 -13.54 -9.83
CA HIS A 18 -10.06 -12.91 -11.06
C HIS A 18 -10.64 -11.51 -10.84
N TYR A 19 -11.72 -11.39 -10.05
CA TYR A 19 -12.43 -10.11 -9.93
C TYR A 19 -11.63 -9.03 -9.19
N CYS A 20 -10.72 -9.40 -8.27
CA CYS A 20 -10.00 -8.42 -7.46
C CYS A 20 -9.02 -7.58 -8.33
N PRO A 21 -8.15 -8.20 -9.15
CA PRO A 21 -7.35 -7.47 -10.13
C PRO A 21 -8.16 -6.68 -11.15
N VAL A 22 -9.23 -7.27 -11.71
CA VAL A 22 -10.09 -6.57 -12.69
C VAL A 22 -10.72 -5.33 -12.08
N LEU A 23 -11.27 -5.44 -10.87
CA LEU A 23 -11.84 -4.29 -10.16
C LEU A 23 -10.79 -3.22 -9.90
N PHE A 24 -9.58 -3.61 -9.51
CA PHE A 24 -8.48 -2.65 -9.31
C PHE A 24 -8.16 -1.88 -10.60
N GLU A 25 -8.02 -2.57 -11.74
CA GLU A 25 -7.75 -1.93 -13.02
C GLU A 25 -8.90 -1.00 -13.46
N ASP A 26 -10.15 -1.42 -13.25
CA ASP A 26 -11.34 -0.58 -13.50
C ASP A 26 -11.27 0.71 -12.66
N LEU A 27 -10.93 0.61 -11.37
CA LEU A 27 -10.83 1.78 -10.48
C LEU A 27 -9.68 2.71 -10.89
N ILE A 28 -8.52 2.16 -11.24
CA ILE A 28 -7.39 2.95 -11.74
C ILE A 28 -7.75 3.64 -13.06
N HIS A 29 -8.46 2.95 -13.95
CA HIS A 29 -8.95 3.54 -15.19
C HIS A 29 -9.86 4.74 -14.93
N LEU A 30 -10.82 4.61 -13.99
CA LEU A 30 -11.69 5.71 -13.58
C LEU A 30 -10.88 6.88 -13.01
N CYS A 31 -9.88 6.62 -12.17
CA CYS A 31 -8.99 7.67 -11.65
C CYS A 31 -8.20 8.38 -12.77
N ARG A 32 -7.76 7.65 -13.81
CA ARG A 32 -7.04 8.24 -14.96
C ARG A 32 -7.90 9.20 -15.79
N LEU A 33 -9.24 9.06 -15.78
CA LEU A 33 -10.14 10.00 -16.45
C LEU A 33 -9.99 11.44 -15.91
N MET A 34 -9.49 11.59 -14.68
CA MET A 34 -9.19 12.89 -14.08
C MET A 34 -8.01 13.62 -14.72
N SER A 35 -7.26 12.98 -15.63
CA SER A 35 -6.09 13.59 -16.30
C SER A 35 -6.45 14.83 -17.12
N MET A 36 -7.70 14.93 -17.61
CA MET A 36 -8.18 16.13 -18.30
C MET A 36 -8.21 17.35 -17.37
N LYS A 37 -8.56 17.13 -16.10
CA LYS A 37 -8.60 18.19 -15.07
C LYS A 37 -7.24 18.41 -14.42
N TYR A 38 -6.45 17.35 -14.27
CA TYR A 38 -5.13 17.37 -13.65
C TYR A 38 -4.08 16.77 -14.59
N PRO A 39 -3.51 17.57 -15.53
CA PRO A 39 -2.54 17.09 -16.51
C PRO A 39 -1.27 16.47 -15.90
N SER A 40 -0.93 16.84 -14.66
CA SER A 40 0.19 16.29 -13.89
C SER A 40 0.07 14.76 -13.66
N LEU A 41 -1.14 14.19 -13.75
CA LEU A 41 -1.37 12.75 -13.68
C LEU A 41 -0.68 11.96 -14.80
N THR A 42 -0.41 12.59 -15.95
CA THR A 42 0.33 11.96 -17.07
C THR A 42 1.80 11.68 -16.73
N LYS A 43 2.32 12.32 -15.66
CA LYS A 43 3.70 12.15 -15.16
C LYS A 43 3.82 11.01 -14.15
N ARG A 44 2.98 9.98 -14.28
CA ARG A 44 2.94 8.79 -13.41
C ARG A 44 2.94 7.52 -14.24
N MET A 45 3.53 6.46 -13.70
CA MET A 45 3.57 5.15 -14.34
C MET A 45 3.30 4.04 -13.33
N LEU A 46 2.52 3.05 -13.74
CA LEU A 46 2.20 1.87 -12.95
C LEU A 46 3.19 0.74 -13.29
N ALA A 47 4.10 0.44 -12.37
CA ALA A 47 5.09 -0.62 -12.50
C ALA A 47 4.58 -1.91 -11.85
N ARG A 48 4.65 -3.02 -12.60
CA ARG A 48 4.36 -4.37 -12.13
C ARG A 48 5.65 -5.19 -12.06
N ASN A 49 5.68 -6.20 -11.19
CA ASN A 49 6.81 -7.11 -11.02
C ASN A 49 8.16 -6.43 -10.70
N TYR A 50 8.12 -5.25 -10.09
CA TYR A 50 9.31 -4.57 -9.60
C TYR A 50 9.80 -5.27 -8.31
N LYS A 51 11.11 -5.24 -8.07
CA LYS A 51 11.73 -5.85 -6.89
C LYS A 51 12.38 -4.77 -6.06
N ILE A 52 11.95 -4.63 -4.81
CA ILE A 52 12.56 -3.72 -3.84
C ILE A 52 13.52 -4.48 -2.94
N ALA A 53 14.58 -3.81 -2.48
CA ALA A 53 15.38 -4.23 -1.34
C ALA A 53 15.73 -3.01 -0.49
N ALA A 54 15.57 -3.11 0.84
CA ALA A 54 16.04 -2.11 1.77
C ALA A 54 16.51 -2.80 3.05
N THR A 55 17.73 -2.48 3.47
CA THR A 55 18.38 -3.08 4.65
C THR A 55 18.56 -2.01 5.73
N TRP A 56 18.30 -2.33 6.99
CA TRP A 56 18.57 -1.43 8.12
C TRP A 56 18.87 -2.24 9.37
N GLU A 57 19.41 -1.57 10.37
CA GLU A 57 19.67 -2.16 11.68
C GLU A 57 18.71 -1.58 12.71
N ARG A 58 18.26 -2.41 13.66
CA ARG A 58 17.46 -2.00 14.80
C ARG A 58 17.81 -2.86 16.01
N GLU A 59 18.23 -2.22 17.11
CA GLU A 59 18.61 -2.92 18.35
C GLU A 59 19.62 -4.06 18.11
N SER A 60 20.65 -3.79 17.30
CA SER A 60 21.68 -4.77 16.86
C SER A 60 21.17 -5.94 16.02
N ILE A 61 19.94 -5.87 15.51
CA ILE A 61 19.36 -6.84 14.57
C ILE A 61 19.37 -6.24 13.17
N LEU A 62 20.00 -6.96 12.23
CA LEU A 62 19.96 -6.61 10.82
C LEU A 62 18.64 -7.09 10.19
N LEU A 63 17.90 -6.16 9.60
CA LEU A 63 16.61 -6.41 8.98
C LEU A 63 16.65 -6.03 7.49
N GLN A 64 15.94 -6.81 6.67
CA GLN A 64 15.82 -6.53 5.24
C GLN A 64 14.38 -6.77 4.76
N VAL A 65 13.80 -5.77 4.12
CA VAL A 65 12.60 -5.95 3.30
C VAL A 65 13.04 -6.21 1.88
N ARG A 66 12.57 -7.31 1.29
CA ARG A 66 12.90 -7.68 -0.08
C ARG A 66 11.72 -8.36 -0.76
N GLY A 67 11.62 -8.19 -2.08
CA GLY A 67 10.85 -9.09 -2.92
C GLY A 67 9.96 -8.41 -3.95
N LEU A 68 9.18 -9.26 -4.62
CA LEU A 68 8.08 -8.84 -5.49
C LEU A 68 6.87 -8.62 -4.60
N ASN A 69 6.40 -7.39 -4.47
CA ASN A 69 5.16 -7.18 -3.72
C ASN A 69 4.43 -5.93 -4.19
N GLY A 70 3.18 -6.17 -4.56
CA GLY A 70 2.27 -5.14 -5.02
C GLY A 70 2.60 -4.59 -6.41
N ILE A 71 1.77 -3.64 -6.79
CA ILE A 71 1.90 -2.83 -8.00
C ILE A 71 2.29 -1.44 -7.52
N LEU A 72 3.39 -0.89 -8.06
CA LEU A 72 3.89 0.41 -7.63
C LEU A 72 3.52 1.47 -8.67
N MET A 73 2.75 2.46 -8.26
CA MET A 73 2.64 3.71 -9.02
C MET A 73 3.81 4.60 -8.65
N ASN A 74 4.59 4.95 -9.66
CA ASN A 74 5.69 5.90 -9.57
C ASN A 74 5.31 7.23 -10.20
N SER A 75 5.97 8.30 -9.78
CA SER A 75 5.82 9.65 -10.29
C SER A 75 7.17 10.29 -10.62
N MET A 76 7.14 11.31 -11.47
CA MET A 76 8.32 12.15 -11.75
C MET A 76 8.65 13.10 -10.59
N ALA A 77 7.68 13.44 -9.74
CA ALA A 77 7.85 14.31 -8.58
C ALA A 77 7.46 13.58 -7.29
N PRO A 78 8.13 13.83 -6.15
CA PRO A 78 7.76 13.23 -4.88
C PRO A 78 6.43 13.78 -4.35
N ILE A 79 5.81 13.01 -3.45
CA ILE A 79 4.69 13.48 -2.65
C ILE A 79 5.23 14.46 -1.59
N PRO A 80 4.59 15.63 -1.37
CA PRO A 80 5.01 16.55 -0.33
C PRO A 80 4.85 15.93 1.09
N PRO A 81 5.67 16.34 2.07
CA PRO A 81 5.49 15.95 3.46
C PRO A 81 4.08 16.28 3.95
N VAL A 82 3.49 15.35 4.70
CA VAL A 82 2.16 15.50 5.30
C VAL A 82 2.27 16.16 6.67
N ALA A 83 3.22 15.72 7.49
CA ALA A 83 3.44 16.29 8.81
C ALA A 83 4.35 17.53 8.76
N SER A 84 4.07 18.50 9.63
CA SER A 84 4.92 19.69 9.80
C SER A 84 6.22 19.35 10.53
N LYS A 85 7.20 20.27 10.52
CA LYS A 85 8.46 20.06 11.25
C LYS A 85 8.23 19.93 12.75
N GLU A 86 7.30 20.71 13.29
CA GLU A 86 6.93 20.70 14.71
C GLU A 86 6.31 19.36 15.11
N GLU A 87 5.42 18.82 14.28
CA GLU A 87 4.82 17.49 14.49
C GLU A 87 5.87 16.38 14.46
N ILE A 88 6.86 16.48 13.56
CA ILE A 88 7.98 15.53 13.50
C ILE A 88 8.83 15.63 14.77
N LEU A 89 9.19 16.84 15.22
CA LEU A 89 9.96 17.05 16.44
C LEU A 89 9.25 16.50 17.68
N ALA A 90 7.93 16.65 17.76
CA ALA A 90 7.13 16.12 18.87
C ALA A 90 7.17 14.58 18.98
N THR A 91 7.58 13.86 17.93
CA THR A 91 7.69 12.39 17.98
C THR A 91 8.86 11.89 18.81
N GLU A 92 9.82 12.75 19.17
CA GLU A 92 10.95 12.40 20.02
C GLU A 92 10.49 11.84 21.37
N GLU A 93 9.47 12.47 21.96
CA GLU A 93 8.90 12.10 23.26
C GLU A 93 8.05 10.82 23.22
N HIS A 94 7.63 10.37 22.03
CA HIS A 94 6.79 9.18 21.91
C HIS A 94 7.59 7.91 22.25
N VAL A 95 7.01 6.99 23.03
CA VAL A 95 7.65 5.72 23.38
C VAL A 95 6.98 4.60 22.60
N LEU A 96 7.79 3.78 21.92
CA LEU A 96 7.28 2.63 21.16
C LEU A 96 6.79 1.53 22.10
N GLU A 97 5.60 1.01 21.82
CA GLU A 97 5.03 -0.10 22.58
C GLU A 97 5.85 -1.38 22.38
N THR A 98 5.90 -2.19 23.45
CA THR A 98 6.47 -3.54 23.42
C THR A 98 5.37 -4.57 23.62
N PHE A 99 5.56 -5.74 23.03
CA PHE A 99 4.67 -6.89 23.13
C PHE A 99 5.41 -8.11 23.72
N TYR A 100 6.33 -7.85 24.66
CA TYR A 100 7.01 -8.89 25.43
C TYR A 100 5.99 -9.92 25.99
N PRO A 101 6.25 -11.24 25.87
CA PRO A 101 7.54 -11.88 25.53
C PRO A 101 7.75 -12.18 24.04
N ILE A 102 6.87 -11.74 23.15
CA ILE A 102 6.98 -12.05 21.72
C ILE A 102 8.11 -11.20 21.10
N SER A 103 9.01 -11.84 20.34
CA SER A 103 10.08 -11.13 19.62
C SER A 103 9.50 -10.30 18.46
N PRO A 104 9.98 -9.06 18.22
CA PRO A 104 9.63 -8.30 17.02
C PRO A 104 10.00 -8.94 15.70
N THR A 105 10.91 -9.93 15.72
CA THR A 105 11.33 -10.69 14.54
C THR A 105 10.53 -11.97 14.30
N ILE A 106 9.49 -12.22 15.10
CA ILE A 106 8.63 -13.40 14.91
C ILE A 106 8.05 -13.41 13.49
N ASP A 107 7.88 -14.62 12.94
CA ASP A 107 7.40 -14.87 11.58
C ASP A 107 8.28 -14.32 10.43
N LEU A 108 9.41 -13.67 10.73
CA LEU A 108 10.40 -13.31 9.72
C LEU A 108 11.25 -14.53 9.33
N GLN A 109 11.69 -14.54 8.08
CA GLN A 109 12.63 -15.56 7.62
C GLN A 109 14.03 -15.22 8.12
N GLU A 110 14.54 -16.03 9.06
CA GLU A 110 15.94 -15.97 9.48
C GLU A 110 16.85 -16.59 8.41
N VAL A 111 17.86 -15.83 7.98
CA VAL A 111 18.77 -16.24 6.89
C VAL A 111 20.21 -15.90 7.27
N ASN A 112 21.10 -16.90 7.17
CA ASN A 112 22.53 -16.74 7.47
C ASN A 112 23.38 -16.37 6.24
N VAL A 113 22.89 -16.68 5.04
CA VAL A 113 23.57 -16.37 3.77
C VAL A 113 22.77 -15.31 3.03
N TYR A 114 23.15 -14.05 3.23
CA TYR A 114 22.45 -12.91 2.67
C TYR A 114 23.42 -11.91 2.02
N LYS A 115 22.83 -10.95 1.30
CA LYS A 115 23.53 -9.78 0.77
C LYS A 115 22.77 -8.54 1.20
N GLU A 116 23.46 -7.61 1.84
CA GLU A 116 22.92 -6.29 2.13
C GLU A 116 22.70 -5.54 0.82
N LEU A 117 21.44 -5.18 0.57
CA LEU A 117 21.00 -4.56 -0.67
C LEU A 117 20.08 -3.38 -0.34
N ASN A 118 20.30 -2.28 -1.05
CA ASN A 118 19.40 -1.15 -1.12
C ASN A 118 19.14 -0.91 -2.60
N ASP A 119 17.95 -1.28 -3.06
CA ASP A 119 17.56 -1.24 -4.47
C ASP A 119 16.11 -0.78 -4.57
N THR A 120 15.88 0.26 -5.38
CA THR A 120 14.54 0.81 -5.65
C THR A 120 13.74 -0.05 -6.64
N GLY A 121 14.41 -1.02 -7.30
CA GLY A 121 13.85 -1.88 -8.33
C GLY A 121 13.94 -1.28 -9.75
N PHE A 122 14.57 -0.12 -9.88
CA PHE A 122 14.78 0.58 -11.14
C PHE A 122 16.23 0.98 -11.30
N LYS A 123 16.69 1.08 -12.55
CA LYS A 123 18.03 1.58 -12.86
C LYS A 123 18.12 3.08 -12.63
N ASP A 124 19.33 3.56 -12.39
CA ASP A 124 19.64 4.97 -12.34
C ASP A 124 19.19 5.68 -13.63
N GLY A 125 18.65 6.89 -13.49
CA GLY A 125 18.08 7.65 -14.60
C GLY A 125 16.66 7.26 -15.02
N TYR A 126 16.00 6.32 -14.32
CA TYR A 126 14.59 6.00 -14.57
C TYR A 126 13.70 7.25 -14.39
N PRO A 127 12.89 7.65 -15.40
CA PRO A 127 12.16 8.93 -15.37
C PRO A 127 11.17 9.08 -14.22
N TYR A 128 10.56 7.99 -13.77
CA TYR A 128 9.57 7.98 -12.68
C TYR A 128 10.21 7.48 -11.40
N SER A 129 11.16 8.25 -10.87
CA SER A 129 12.05 7.78 -9.80
C SER A 129 11.46 7.83 -8.38
N HIS A 130 10.25 8.38 -8.21
CA HIS A 130 9.63 8.58 -6.90
C HIS A 130 8.47 7.60 -6.69
N PRO A 131 8.52 6.74 -5.66
CA PRO A 131 7.39 5.89 -5.31
C PRO A 131 6.23 6.75 -4.81
N HIS A 132 5.05 6.58 -5.41
CA HIS A 132 3.85 7.34 -5.05
C HIS A 132 2.88 6.48 -4.23
N THR A 133 2.34 5.41 -4.81
CA THR A 133 1.38 4.52 -4.13
C THR A 133 1.66 3.06 -4.45
N LEU A 134 1.72 2.23 -3.42
CA LEU A 134 1.77 0.78 -3.54
C LEU A 134 0.37 0.18 -3.48
N PHE A 135 0.04 -0.74 -4.38
CA PHE A 135 -1.24 -1.44 -4.39
C PHE A 135 -1.04 -2.92 -4.10
N PHE A 136 -1.69 -3.41 -3.04
CA PHE A 136 -1.69 -4.81 -2.64
C PHE A 136 -3.05 -5.43 -2.93
N LEU A 137 -3.05 -6.47 -3.75
CA LEU A 137 -4.25 -7.21 -4.13
C LEU A 137 -4.26 -8.54 -3.39
N GLU A 138 -5.11 -8.65 -2.37
CA GLU A 138 -5.37 -9.89 -1.65
C GLU A 138 -6.39 -10.74 -2.44
N SER A 139 -5.90 -11.34 -3.51
CA SER A 139 -6.73 -12.00 -4.51
C SER A 139 -6.87 -13.51 -4.29
N ALA A 140 -6.21 -14.11 -3.27
CA ALA A 140 -6.20 -15.56 -3.10
C ALA A 140 -7.62 -16.12 -2.89
N ASN A 141 -7.98 -17.16 -3.65
CA ASN A 141 -9.30 -17.77 -3.52
C ASN A 141 -9.50 -18.53 -2.22
N ILE A 142 -8.45 -19.18 -1.73
CA ILE A 142 -8.50 -20.07 -0.58
C ILE A 142 -8.25 -19.25 0.68
N ARG A 143 -9.20 -19.24 1.62
CA ARG A 143 -9.18 -18.37 2.81
C ARG A 143 -7.89 -18.50 3.65
N PRO A 144 -7.34 -19.70 3.92
CA PRO A 144 -6.05 -19.85 4.59
C PRO A 144 -4.86 -19.17 3.93
N ASN A 145 -4.90 -18.94 2.62
CA ASN A 145 -3.81 -18.31 1.87
C ASN A 145 -3.92 -16.78 1.86
N ARG A 146 -4.99 -16.22 2.43
CA ARG A 146 -5.22 -14.78 2.50
C ARG A 146 -4.60 -14.21 3.76
N PHE A 147 -4.01 -13.03 3.66
CA PHE A 147 -3.64 -12.27 4.84
C PHE A 147 -4.89 -11.87 5.63
N ARG A 148 -4.78 -11.93 6.97
CA ARG A 148 -5.75 -11.26 7.84
C ARG A 148 -5.66 -9.74 7.64
N PRO A 149 -6.72 -8.96 7.93
CA PRO A 149 -6.70 -7.51 7.79
C PRO A 149 -5.49 -6.85 8.47
N GLU A 150 -5.13 -7.25 9.68
CA GLU A 150 -3.97 -6.73 10.42
C GLU A 150 -2.65 -7.07 9.74
N GLN A 151 -2.52 -8.30 9.25
CA GLN A 151 -1.30 -8.79 8.58
C GLN A 151 -1.10 -8.10 7.23
N LEU A 152 -2.18 -7.83 6.49
CA LEU A 152 -2.12 -7.06 5.26
C LEU A 152 -1.65 -5.62 5.55
N ARG A 153 -2.16 -4.97 6.60
CA ARG A 153 -1.70 -3.63 7.03
C ARG A 153 -0.21 -3.65 7.41
N ALA A 154 0.25 -4.64 8.16
CA ALA A 154 1.66 -4.77 8.51
C ALA A 154 2.54 -4.92 7.24
N LYS A 155 2.11 -5.77 6.30
CA LYS A 155 2.78 -5.92 5.00
C LYS A 155 2.81 -4.61 4.21
N MET A 156 1.69 -3.89 4.15
CA MET A 156 1.59 -2.58 3.50
C MET A 156 2.58 -1.58 4.09
N LEU A 157 2.63 -1.49 5.43
CA LEU A 157 3.55 -0.60 6.14
C LEU A 157 5.01 -0.93 5.84
N MET A 158 5.40 -2.20 5.97
CA MET A 158 6.78 -2.62 5.77
C MET A 158 7.28 -2.35 4.34
N PHE A 159 6.41 -2.54 3.34
CA PHE A 159 6.77 -2.23 1.96
C PHE A 159 6.75 -0.73 1.67
N ALA A 160 5.83 0.05 2.24
CA ALA A 160 5.88 1.51 2.12
C ALA A 160 7.17 2.07 2.74
N PHE A 161 7.52 1.60 3.94
CA PHE A 161 8.79 1.90 4.60
C PHE A 161 10.00 1.48 3.75
N GLY A 162 10.03 0.24 3.24
CA GLY A 162 11.15 -0.24 2.42
C GLY A 162 11.35 0.59 1.14
N ASN A 163 10.28 0.99 0.47
CA ASN A 163 10.38 1.87 -0.72
C ASN A 163 10.87 3.28 -0.34
N ALA A 164 10.37 3.84 0.76
CA ALA A 164 10.82 5.14 1.24
C ALA A 164 12.31 5.11 1.65
N LEU A 165 12.73 4.07 2.37
CA LEU A 165 14.10 3.89 2.84
C LEU A 165 15.08 3.68 1.68
N ALA A 166 14.74 2.83 0.72
CA ALA A 166 15.55 2.64 -0.48
C ALA A 166 15.73 3.97 -1.23
N LYS A 167 14.66 4.76 -1.36
CA LYS A 167 14.73 6.09 -1.98
C LYS A 167 15.59 7.06 -1.17
N ALA A 168 15.47 7.08 0.16
CA ALA A 168 16.28 7.92 1.04
C ALA A 168 17.77 7.61 0.88
N LYS A 169 18.12 6.33 0.82
CA LYS A 169 19.52 5.92 0.64
C LYS A 169 20.10 6.33 -0.70
N VAL A 170 19.30 6.28 -1.77
CA VAL A 170 19.71 6.78 -3.10
C VAL A 170 19.92 8.30 -3.07
N LEU A 171 19.08 9.05 -2.36
CA LEU A 171 19.16 10.52 -2.33
C LEU A 171 20.20 11.07 -1.36
N TYR A 172 20.34 10.44 -0.19
CA TYR A 172 21.07 11.00 0.95
C TYR A 172 22.26 10.15 1.42
N GLY A 173 22.54 9.02 0.75
CA GLY A 173 23.56 8.07 1.17
C GLY A 173 23.10 7.12 2.27
N ASN A 174 24.01 6.26 2.71
CA ASN A 174 23.70 5.21 3.70
C ASN A 174 23.79 5.68 5.16
N ASP A 175 24.25 6.90 5.42
CA ASP A 175 24.47 7.39 6.77
C ASP A 175 23.14 7.57 7.52
N PRO A 176 23.01 7.03 8.74
CA PRO A 176 21.85 7.26 9.61
C PRO A 176 21.70 8.73 9.96
N LYS A 177 20.53 9.32 9.70
CA LYS A 177 20.21 10.71 10.03
C LYS A 177 18.73 11.02 10.00
N VAL A 178 18.35 12.12 10.65
CA VAL A 178 17.07 12.78 10.42
C VAL A 178 17.09 13.43 9.03
N LEU A 179 16.03 13.20 8.25
CA LEU A 179 15.94 13.68 6.88
C LEU A 179 15.47 15.13 6.85
N GLU A 180 16.20 15.99 6.14
CA GLU A 180 15.79 17.38 5.90
C GLU A 180 14.51 17.48 5.07
N GLN A 181 14.33 16.53 4.14
CA GLN A 181 13.15 16.38 3.31
C GLN A 181 12.58 14.97 3.50
N PRO A 182 11.51 14.83 4.30
CA PRO A 182 10.85 13.55 4.51
C PRO A 182 10.34 12.92 3.21
N ILE A 183 10.35 11.59 3.15
CA ILE A 183 9.86 10.85 1.98
C ILE A 183 8.51 10.23 2.31
N VAL A 184 7.49 10.59 1.54
CA VAL A 184 6.13 10.07 1.69
C VAL A 184 5.86 8.98 0.66
N VAL A 185 5.36 7.83 1.11
CA VAL A 185 4.91 6.72 0.27
C VAL A 185 3.54 6.26 0.75
N GLN A 186 2.58 6.17 -0.17
CA GLN A 186 1.24 5.68 0.13
C GLN A 186 1.14 4.19 -0.12
N SER A 187 0.18 3.53 0.52
CA SER A 187 -0.23 2.19 0.15
C SER A 187 -1.74 1.97 0.27
N VAL A 188 -2.25 1.10 -0.59
CA VAL A 188 -3.65 0.68 -0.63
C VAL A 188 -3.69 -0.83 -0.70
N GLY A 189 -4.33 -1.47 0.27
CA GLY A 189 -4.61 -2.90 0.29
C GLY A 189 -6.07 -3.15 -0.02
N THR A 190 -6.37 -4.14 -0.87
CA THR A 190 -7.75 -4.55 -1.11
C THR A 190 -7.88 -6.03 -1.40
N ASP A 191 -8.97 -6.63 -0.97
CA ASP A 191 -9.39 -7.97 -1.36
C ASP A 191 -10.45 -7.96 -2.48
N GLY A 192 -10.71 -6.77 -3.06
CA GLY A 192 -11.74 -6.50 -4.06
C GLY A 192 -13.13 -6.20 -3.47
N GLN A 193 -13.26 -6.13 -2.14
CA GLN A 193 -14.47 -5.68 -1.44
C GLN A 193 -14.11 -4.64 -0.36
N LEU A 194 -13.17 -4.99 0.50
CA LEU A 194 -12.65 -4.15 1.57
C LEU A 194 -11.36 -3.49 1.11
N PHE A 195 -11.15 -2.25 1.56
CA PHE A 195 -10.00 -1.42 1.28
C PHE A 195 -9.35 -0.95 2.58
N GLN A 196 -8.04 -0.85 2.54
CA GLN A 196 -7.21 -0.29 3.59
C GLN A 196 -6.34 0.78 2.95
N PHE A 197 -6.27 1.94 3.58
CA PHE A 197 -5.53 3.09 3.10
C PHE A 197 -4.45 3.46 4.09
N MET A 198 -3.27 3.78 3.57
CA MET A 198 -2.14 4.17 4.41
C MET A 198 -1.30 5.24 3.72
N VAL A 199 -0.84 6.20 4.50
CA VAL A 199 0.17 7.18 4.10
C VAL A 199 1.32 7.04 5.08
N PHE A 200 2.49 6.66 4.59
CA PHE A 200 3.70 6.52 5.41
C PHE A 200 4.65 7.67 5.10
N GLN A 201 5.24 8.27 6.12
CA GLN A 201 6.24 9.33 6.00
C GLN A 201 7.52 8.92 6.74
N LEU A 202 8.60 8.79 5.97
CA LEU A 202 9.95 8.55 6.48
C LEU A 202 10.59 9.89 6.87
N ASN A 203 10.80 10.07 8.16
CA ASN A 203 11.41 11.25 8.78
C ASN A 203 12.88 11.03 9.16
N THR A 204 13.26 9.79 9.49
CA THR A 204 14.63 9.45 9.88
C THR A 204 15.07 8.11 9.28
N THR A 205 16.36 7.99 8.98
CA THR A 205 17.04 6.72 8.68
C THR A 205 17.85 6.21 9.86
N ASP A 206 17.92 6.96 10.96
CA ASP A 206 18.47 6.49 12.23
C ASP A 206 17.42 5.65 12.98
N LEU A 207 17.60 4.33 12.92
CA LEU A 207 16.64 3.33 13.40
C LEU A 207 17.24 2.36 14.41
N VAL A 208 18.52 2.56 14.76
CA VAL A 208 19.29 1.66 15.62
C VAL A 208 18.74 1.70 17.05
N SER A 209 18.49 2.90 17.57
CA SER A 209 17.85 3.11 18.88
C SER A 209 16.33 3.28 18.76
N SER A 210 15.64 3.17 19.89
CA SER A 210 14.23 3.57 20.05
C SER A 210 14.06 5.07 20.36
N ASP A 211 15.17 5.76 20.64
CA ASP A 211 15.19 7.19 20.95
C ASP A 211 15.17 8.08 19.69
N GLY A 212 14.88 9.36 19.89
CA GLY A 212 14.91 10.36 18.82
C GLY A 212 13.63 10.41 17.97
N ILE A 213 13.76 11.10 16.83
CA ILE A 213 12.66 11.35 15.88
C ILE A 213 12.13 10.06 15.29
N LYS A 214 10.80 9.96 15.15
CA LYS A 214 10.12 8.77 14.64
C LYS A 214 9.43 9.03 13.32
N ASN A 215 9.23 7.95 12.59
CA ASN A 215 8.47 7.96 11.35
C ASN A 215 6.97 8.01 11.66
N LEU A 216 6.18 8.56 10.74
CA LEU A 216 4.74 8.75 10.92
C LEU A 216 3.96 7.90 9.92
N VAL A 217 2.79 7.45 10.36
CA VAL A 217 1.85 6.72 9.50
C VAL A 217 0.41 7.12 9.82
N TRP A 218 -0.36 7.40 8.77
CA TRP A 218 -1.81 7.57 8.86
C TRP A 218 -2.48 6.35 8.26
N ILE A 219 -3.40 5.74 9.00
CA ILE A 219 -4.05 4.49 8.62
C ILE A 219 -5.56 4.68 8.67
N ASP A 220 -6.23 4.25 7.61
CA ASP A 220 -7.68 4.12 7.57
C ASP A 220 -8.04 2.69 7.15
N SER A 221 -8.58 1.95 8.11
CA SER A 221 -8.73 0.49 8.04
C SER A 221 -10.15 0.08 7.68
N ASP A 222 -10.26 -1.09 7.04
CA ASP A 222 -11.49 -1.86 6.93
C ASP A 222 -12.66 -1.11 6.28
N GLN A 223 -12.35 -0.35 5.23
CA GLN A 223 -13.29 0.45 4.45
C GLN A 223 -13.96 -0.42 3.38
N ASN A 224 -15.22 -0.78 3.55
CA ASN A 224 -15.96 -1.53 2.54
C ASN A 224 -16.28 -0.66 1.33
N LEU A 225 -16.04 -1.14 0.11
CA LEU A 225 -16.56 -0.50 -1.10
C LEU A 225 -18.02 -0.90 -1.35
N TYR A 226 -18.38 -2.12 -0.98
CA TYR A 226 -19.74 -2.65 -1.02
C TYR A 226 -19.92 -3.76 0.02
N GLU A 227 -21.13 -3.99 0.50
CA GLU A 227 -21.42 -5.04 1.50
C GLU A 227 -21.56 -6.43 0.87
N LYS A 228 -22.19 -6.52 -0.31
CA LYS A 228 -22.40 -7.81 -0.97
C LYS A 228 -22.56 -7.67 -2.48
N ALA A 229 -21.89 -8.53 -3.23
CA ALA A 229 -22.17 -8.77 -4.64
C ALA A 229 -22.95 -10.08 -4.80
N GLN A 230 -24.25 -9.97 -5.06
CA GLN A 230 -25.16 -11.10 -5.27
C GLN A 230 -25.14 -11.47 -6.76
N CYS A 231 -24.53 -12.59 -7.11
CA CYS A 231 -24.43 -13.01 -8.51
C CYS A 231 -25.69 -13.79 -8.98
N ILE A 232 -26.36 -14.49 -8.06
CA ILE A 232 -27.56 -15.29 -8.33
C ILE A 232 -28.74 -14.70 -7.53
N PRO A 233 -29.92 -14.45 -8.11
CA PRO A 233 -31.05 -13.94 -7.34
C PRO A 233 -31.52 -14.94 -6.27
N GLU A 234 -31.90 -14.43 -5.10
CA GLU A 234 -32.56 -15.23 -4.06
C GLU A 234 -34.06 -15.33 -4.40
N VAL A 235 -34.53 -16.56 -4.66
CA VAL A 235 -35.94 -16.83 -5.02
C VAL A 235 -36.57 -17.72 -3.95
N LYS A 236 -37.71 -17.30 -3.38
CA LYS A 236 -38.51 -18.10 -2.44
C LYS A 236 -39.95 -18.16 -2.94
N LYS A 237 -40.53 -19.37 -2.97
CA LYS A 237 -41.92 -19.60 -3.42
C LYS A 237 -42.23 -18.94 -4.78
N ARG A 238 -41.31 -19.04 -5.75
CA ARG A 238 -41.38 -18.42 -7.09
C ARG A 238 -41.40 -16.88 -7.10
N VAL A 239 -41.06 -16.24 -5.99
CA VAL A 239 -40.90 -14.78 -5.89
C VAL A 239 -39.43 -14.44 -5.67
N VAL A 240 -38.91 -13.48 -6.43
CA VAL A 240 -37.55 -12.95 -6.25
C VAL A 240 -37.54 -12.09 -4.99
N MET A 241 -36.86 -12.59 -3.95
CA MET A 241 -36.70 -11.88 -2.68
C MET A 241 -35.55 -10.87 -2.75
N LYS A 242 -34.46 -11.24 -3.44
CA LYS A 242 -33.29 -10.37 -3.63
C LYS A 242 -32.72 -10.57 -5.03
N PRO A 243 -32.76 -9.56 -5.92
CA PRO A 243 -32.22 -9.71 -7.27
C PRO A 243 -30.69 -9.88 -7.28
N ALA A 244 -30.13 -10.24 -8.43
CA ALA A 244 -28.70 -10.16 -8.64
C ALA A 244 -28.28 -8.67 -8.67
N GLY A 245 -27.16 -8.34 -8.05
CA GLY A 245 -26.69 -6.96 -7.98
C GLY A 245 -25.69 -6.70 -6.86
N ILE A 246 -25.27 -5.44 -6.77
CA ILE A 246 -24.38 -4.94 -5.73
C ILE A 246 -25.22 -4.25 -4.64
N TYR A 247 -24.94 -4.59 -3.39
CA TYR A 247 -25.66 -4.08 -2.22
C TYR A 247 -24.70 -3.39 -1.26
N GLY A 248 -25.23 -2.37 -0.57
CA GLY A 248 -24.48 -1.62 0.44
C GLY A 248 -23.25 -0.92 -0.12
N PHE A 249 -23.36 -0.32 -1.31
CA PHE A 249 -22.27 0.44 -1.91
C PHE A 249 -21.94 1.67 -1.05
N GLN A 250 -20.66 1.85 -0.74
CA GLN A 250 -20.16 2.96 0.07
C GLN A 250 -19.26 3.85 -0.80
N PRO A 251 -19.75 5.00 -1.30
CA PRO A 251 -18.99 5.84 -2.21
C PRO A 251 -17.76 6.48 -1.55
N ASP A 252 -17.77 6.66 -0.23
CA ASP A 252 -16.69 7.31 0.50
C ASP A 252 -15.37 6.52 0.41
N THR A 253 -15.44 5.20 0.34
CA THR A 253 -14.27 4.32 0.09
C THR A 253 -13.61 4.67 -1.25
N PHE A 254 -14.39 4.93 -2.31
CA PHE A 254 -13.82 5.36 -3.58
C PHE A 254 -13.32 6.80 -3.54
N LYS A 255 -13.98 7.71 -2.80
CA LYS A 255 -13.47 9.08 -2.61
C LYS A 255 -12.09 9.09 -1.98
N LYS A 256 -11.85 8.24 -0.98
CA LYS A 256 -10.53 8.06 -0.33
C LYS A 256 -9.49 7.48 -1.30
N PHE A 257 -9.86 6.44 -2.05
CA PHE A 257 -9.00 5.88 -3.10
C PHE A 257 -8.60 6.96 -4.13
N LEU A 258 -9.56 7.75 -4.59
CA LEU A 258 -9.33 8.85 -5.53
C LEU A 258 -8.48 9.96 -4.90
N ALA A 259 -8.71 10.30 -3.63
CA ALA A 259 -7.93 11.32 -2.92
C ALA A 259 -6.45 10.94 -2.84
N LEU A 260 -6.12 9.68 -2.52
CA LEU A 260 -4.74 9.20 -2.57
C LEU A 260 -4.19 9.25 -3.99
N TYR A 261 -4.96 8.83 -4.99
CA TYR A 261 -4.54 8.90 -6.39
C TYR A 261 -4.28 10.34 -6.88
N LEU A 262 -5.01 11.34 -6.37
CA LEU A 262 -4.82 12.75 -6.70
C LEU A 262 -3.81 13.46 -5.79
N HIS A 263 -3.26 12.80 -4.77
CA HIS A 263 -2.29 13.42 -3.89
C HIS A 263 -1.05 13.84 -4.69
N GLY A 264 -0.52 15.05 -4.47
CA GLY A 264 0.63 15.57 -5.23
C GLY A 264 0.36 15.91 -6.70
N THR A 265 -0.91 16.10 -7.10
CA THR A 265 -1.25 16.67 -8.43
C THR A 265 -1.41 18.19 -8.44
N VAL A 266 -1.53 18.79 -7.26
CA VAL A 266 -1.66 20.24 -7.01
C VAL A 266 -0.38 20.74 -6.37
#